data_AF-A0A4R9EHJ8-F1
#
_entry.id   AF-A0A4R9EHJ8-F1
#
_cell.length_a   1.000
_cell.length_b   1.000
_cell.length_c   1.000
_cell.angle_alpha   90.00
_cell.angle_beta   90.00
_cell.angle_gamma   90.00
#
_symmetry.space_group_name_H-M   'P 1'
#
loop_
_entity.id
_entity.type
_entity.pdbx_description
1 polymer ?
#
loop_
_entity_poly.entity_id
_entity_poly.type
_entity_poly.pdbx_seq_one_letter_code
_entity_poly.pdbx_strand_id
1 'polypeptide(L)' 'MGSEMGIRDSADPLRAAGDQIMDDLRELSERRASAESAQGEPVVRWSYETLAPVVAGAVLLAVLLIVG' A
#
# COMPACT_ATOMS: atom_id res chain seq x y z
N MET A 1 20.80 30.85 22.23
CA MET A 1 21.12 31.06 20.80
C MET A 1 21.70 29.75 20.29
N GLY A 2 21.10 29.12 19.28
CA GLY A 2 21.65 27.89 18.67
C GLY A 2 20.94 26.59 19.03
N SER A 3 19.60 26.57 19.05
CA SER A 3 18.85 25.33 18.95
C SER A 3 18.97 24.81 17.52
N GLU A 4 20.10 24.19 17.18
CA GLU A 4 20.26 23.36 15.98
C GLU A 4 19.48 22.04 16.16
N MET A 5 18.18 22.16 16.43
CA MET A 5 17.22 21.10 16.13
C MET A 5 17.04 21.13 14.63
N GLY A 6 18.08 20.69 13.91
CA GLY A 6 17.98 20.37 12.51
C GLY A 6 16.83 19.38 12.36
N ILE A 7 15.77 19.82 11.71
CA ILE A 7 14.89 18.94 10.97
C ILE A 7 15.86 18.05 10.19
N ARG A 8 15.95 16.77 10.60
CA ARG A 8 16.76 15.80 9.89
C ARG A 8 16.28 15.84 8.45
N ASP A 9 17.20 16.30 7.62
CA ASP A 9 17.07 16.46 6.19
C ASP A 9 16.30 15.29 5.60
N SER A 10 15.01 15.51 5.34
CA SER A 10 14.17 14.52 4.65
C SER A 10 14.41 14.56 3.13
N ALA A 11 15.43 15.30 2.66
CA ALA A 11 15.83 15.34 1.26
C ALA A 11 16.91 14.28 0.96
N ASP A 12 16.57 13.00 1.18
CA ASP A 12 17.16 11.93 0.38
C ASP A 12 16.79 12.20 -1.10
N PRO A 13 17.68 12.00 -2.10
CA PRO A 13 17.41 12.36 -3.48
C PRO A 13 16.09 11.72 -3.93
N LEU A 14 15.06 12.55 -4.17
CA LEU A 14 13.66 12.20 -4.49
C LEU A 14 13.47 10.69 -4.70
N ARG A 15 13.45 9.91 -3.60
CA ARG A 15 13.30 8.47 -3.71
C ARG A 15 11.95 8.19 -4.34
N ALA A 16 11.87 7.15 -5.17
CA ALA A 16 10.59 6.77 -5.75
C ALA A 16 9.59 6.55 -4.60
N ALA A 17 8.35 7.03 -4.76
CA ALA A 17 7.34 6.94 -3.71
C ALA A 17 7.18 5.50 -3.18
N GLY A 18 7.35 4.50 -4.06
CA GLY A 18 7.35 3.09 -3.67
C GLY A 18 8.46 2.70 -2.70
N ASP A 19 9.68 3.21 -2.91
CA ASP A 19 10.83 2.89 -2.05
C ASP A 19 10.66 3.52 -0.67
N GLN A 20 10.18 4.77 -0.60
CA GLN A 20 9.85 5.43 0.67
C GLN A 20 8.78 4.65 1.45
N ILE A 21 7.73 4.18 0.76
CA ILE A 21 6.67 3.38 1.40
C ILE A 21 7.24 2.08 1.96
N MET A 22 8.17 1.42 1.25
CA MET A 22 8.79 0.19 1.73
C MET A 22 9.68 0.42 2.95
N ASP A 23 10.41 1.54 2.99
CA ASP A 23 11.20 1.93 4.16
C ASP A 23 10.30 2.17 5.39
N ASP A 24 9.19 2.91 5.22
CA ASP A 24 8.22 3.18 6.28
C ASP A 24 7.56 1.89 6.80
N LEU A 25 7.17 0.98 5.89
CA LEU A 25 6.59 -0.31 6.23
C LEU A 25 7.58 -1.18 7.00
N ARG A 26 8.87 -1.14 6.62
CA ARG A 26 9.93 -1.86 7.32
C ARG A 26 10.08 -1.34 8.75
N GLU A 27 10.16 -0.03 8.96
CA GLU A 27 10.24 0.55 10.31
C GLU A 27 9.04 0.12 11.16
N LEU A 28 7.82 0.20 10.61
CA LEU A 28 6.61 -0.23 11.30
C LEU A 28 6.63 -1.72 11.67
N SER A 29 7.16 -2.56 10.77
CA SER A 29 7.26 -4.01 10.98
C SER A 29 8.24 -4.34 12.11
N GLU A 30 9.41 -3.68 12.15
CA GLU A 30 10.43 -3.91 13.17
C GLU A 30 9.92 -3.48 14.55
N ARG A 31 9.22 -2.35 14.63
CA ARG A 31 8.61 -1.86 15.87
C ARG A 31 7.49 -2.75 16.41
N ARG A 32 6.80 -3.48 15.54
CA ARG A 32 5.71 -4.40 15.91
C ARG A 32 6.12 -5.87 15.89
N ALA A 33 7.41 -6.18 15.65
CA ALA A 33 7.88 -7.55 15.52
C ALA A 33 7.51 -8.41 16.74
N SER A 34 7.58 -7.88 17.96
CA SER A 34 7.26 -8.64 19.17
C SER A 34 5.75 -8.81 19.45
N ALA A 35 4.87 -8.22 18.64
CA ALA A 35 3.42 -8.36 18.84
C ALA A 35 2.95 -9.76 18.41
N GLU A 36 2.14 -10.42 19.23
CA GLU A 36 1.58 -11.75 18.93
C GLU A 36 0.81 -11.77 17.60
N SER A 37 0.11 -10.68 17.25
CA SER A 37 -0.58 -10.54 15.97
C SER A 37 0.33 -10.43 14.74
N ALA A 38 1.62 -10.14 14.93
CA ALA A 38 2.63 -10.06 13.87
C ALA A 38 3.36 -11.40 13.63
N GLN A 39 3.08 -12.44 14.45
CA GLN A 39 3.74 -13.75 14.39
C GLN A 39 2.98 -14.78 13.53
N GLY A 40 1.86 -14.39 12.91
CA GLY A 40 1.05 -15.27 12.07
C GLY A 40 1.52 -15.31 10.61
N GLU A 41 1.07 -16.34 9.88
CA GLU A 41 1.28 -16.43 8.42
C GLU A 41 0.53 -15.28 7.71
N PRO A 42 1.15 -14.58 6.75
CA PRO A 42 0.48 -13.56 5.97
C PRO A 42 -0.79 -14.09 5.30
N VAL A 43 -1.93 -13.47 5.60
CA VAL A 43 -3.22 -13.80 5.00
C VAL A 43 -3.50 -12.90 3.81
N VAL A 44 -3.58 -13.48 2.61
CA VAL A 44 -4.01 -12.78 1.41
C VAL A 44 -5.54 -12.79 1.34
N ARG A 45 -6.16 -11.70 1.81
CA ARG A 45 -7.61 -11.50 1.64
C ARG A 45 -7.87 -10.64 0.41
N TRP A 46 -8.31 -11.28 -0.66
CA TRP A 46 -8.70 -10.59 -1.89
C TRP A 46 -9.86 -9.63 -1.64
N SER A 47 -9.79 -8.45 -2.27
CA SER A 47 -10.89 -7.50 -2.30
C SER A 47 -11.97 -7.96 -3.29
N TYR A 48 -12.75 -8.97 -2.91
CA TYR A 48 -13.90 -9.41 -3.70
C TYR A 48 -14.92 -8.28 -3.92
N GLU A 49 -14.98 -7.32 -2.98
CA GLU A 49 -15.78 -6.11 -3.10
C GLU A 49 -15.35 -5.23 -4.28
N THR A 50 -14.07 -5.20 -4.63
CA THR A 50 -13.57 -4.49 -5.83
C THR A 50 -13.71 -5.33 -7.10
N LEU A 51 -13.66 -6.66 -7.00
CA LEU A 51 -13.86 -7.56 -8.12
C LEU A 51 -15.31 -7.48 -8.66
N ALA A 52 -16.29 -7.27 -7.77
CA ALA A 52 -17.70 -7.14 -8.16
C ALA A 52 -17.99 -6.00 -9.16
N PRO A 53 -17.61 -4.72 -8.91
CA PRO A 53 -17.83 -3.64 -9.86
C PRO A 53 -17.02 -3.81 -11.16
N VAL A 54 -15.82 -4.40 -11.08
CA VAL A 54 -15.01 -4.71 -12.27
C VAL A 54 -15.70 -5.73 -13.16
N VAL A 55 -16.21 -6.82 -12.59
CA VAL A 55 -16.95 -7.85 -13.33
C VAL A 55 -18.25 -7.27 -13.89
N ALA A 56 -18.99 -6.48 -13.12
CA ALA A 56 -20.20 -5.82 -13.59
C ALA A 56 -19.93 -4.91 -14.81
N GLY A 57 -18.88 -4.10 -14.75
CA GLY A 57 -18.45 -3.26 -15.87
C GLY A 57 -18.02 -4.08 -17.08
N ALA A 58 -17.26 -5.16 -16.88
CA ALA A 58 -16.84 -6.05 -17.96
C ALA A 58 -18.02 -6.74 -18.65
N VAL A 59 -19.02 -7.20 -17.88
CA VAL A 59 -20.25 -7.81 -18.42
C VAL A 59 -21.04 -6.78 -19.23
N LEU A 60 -21.23 -5.58 -18.70
CA LEU A 60 -21.92 -4.49 -19.42
C LEU A 60 -21.20 -4.17 -20.75
N LEU A 61 -19.86 -4.05 -20.70
CA LEU A 61 -19.05 -3.81 -21.89
C LEU A 61 -19.21 -4.93 -22.92
N ALA A 62 -19.19 -6.20 -22.49
CA ALA A 62 -19.39 -7.33 -23.38
C ALA A 62 -20.77 -7.31 -24.06
N VAL A 63 -21.83 -6.96 -23.32
CA VAL A 63 -23.18 -6.81 -23.88
C VAL A 63 -23.21 -5.71 -24.94
N LEU A 64 -22.61 -4.55 -24.67
CA LEU A 64 -22.53 -3.45 -25.63
C LEU A 64 -21.80 -3.86 -26.91
N LEU A 65 -20.70 -4.60 -26.81
CA LEU A 65 -19.95 -5.09 -27.97
C LEU A 65 -20.69 -6.15 -28.80
N ILE A 66 -21.62 -6.89 -28.18
CA ILE A 66 -22.43 -7.90 -28.89
C ILE A 66 -23.62 -7.24 -29.61
N VAL A 67 -24.20 -6.19 -29.01
CA VAL A 67 -25.43 -5.56 -29.50
C VAL A 67 -25.15 -4.40 -30.46
N GLY A 68 -24.05 -3.66 -30.27
CA GLY A 68 -23.64 -2.52 -31.11
C GLY A 68 -22.72 -2.93 -32.23
#